data_AF-A0A6A6ZAQ2-F1
#
_entry.id   AF-A0A6A6ZAQ2-F1
#
_cell.length_a   1.000
_cell.length_b   1.000
_cell.length_c   1.000
_cell.angle_alpha   90.00
_cell.angle_beta   90.00
_cell.angle_gamma   90.00
#
_symmetry.space_group_name_H-M   'P 1'
#
loop_
_entity.id
_entity.type
_entity.pdbx_description
1 polymer ?
#
loop_
_entity_poly.entity_id
_entity_poly.type
_entity_poly.pdbx_seq_one_letter_code
_entity_poly.pdbx_strand_id
1 'polypeptide(L)'
;MTTFADETSGSVAMDKSSGLVRALDLRIKLADQGHVDEDKVPSVDDILGMIASRMHANSQIDYLAQSARAWKILKDGALAKAVGVDDKKVQQLAEEVEKTFKLRLEGGRQRRPERSMLELLQELAHNTVHNPSSREDLMARQDNKDEPDSPFDGREPATPEEIAELEKRLKITLPDDYKEFLRISNGFGNTWGGILHNPPLHPTTDVDWFGDDEDYFYDLPLDLIDSQINYMTRDYPVIAEIADDWPTVGMAIDIGNEDIDSIWLLPPANVEKQRAACLEILDNDVYPEELKSKVLSSIEDFAGSLENFKNLDWCCLTWASGGSAQMDSYSSFKDYIATQVVNSADEYYPHGKDENYENICFAYSCR
;
A
#
# COMPACT_ATOMS: atom_id res chain seq x y z
N MET A 1 25.76 3.69 37.52
CA MET A 1 25.84 3.22 36.13
C MET A 1 25.00 4.19 35.32
N THR A 2 25.64 5.16 34.70
CA THR A 2 25.01 6.10 33.77
C THR A 2 24.70 5.33 32.50
N THR A 3 23.41 5.11 32.24
CA THR A 3 22.90 4.66 30.95
C THR A 3 23.33 5.67 29.90
N PHE A 4 24.29 5.31 29.05
CA PHE A 4 24.59 6.07 27.85
C PHE A 4 23.31 6.03 27.01
N ALA A 5 22.67 7.17 26.79
CA ALA A 5 21.58 7.26 25.82
C ALA A 5 22.18 6.95 24.45
N ASP A 6 21.84 5.78 23.92
CA ASP A 6 22.07 5.48 22.53
C ASP A 6 21.12 6.39 21.73
N GLU A 7 21.71 7.32 20.98
CA GLU A 7 20.92 8.20 20.11
C GLU A 7 20.76 7.44 18.80
N THR A 8 19.52 7.19 18.39
CA THR A 8 19.20 6.41 17.20
C THR A 8 18.81 7.29 16.01
N SER A 9 18.43 8.55 16.22
CA SER A 9 18.07 9.51 15.17
C SER A 9 18.83 10.84 15.28
N GLY A 10 18.72 11.69 14.25
CA GLY A 10 19.35 13.03 14.21
C GLY A 10 20.87 13.03 14.04
N SER A 11 21.51 14.19 14.22
CA SER A 11 22.93 14.40 13.93
C SER A 11 23.86 13.66 14.91
N VAL A 12 23.45 13.50 16.17
CA VAL A 12 24.25 12.80 17.19
C VAL A 12 24.34 11.30 16.90
N ALA A 13 23.27 10.69 16.37
CA ALA A 13 23.30 9.32 15.89
C ALA A 13 24.26 9.17 14.71
N MET A 14 24.23 10.11 13.74
CA MET A 14 25.14 10.11 12.59
C MET A 14 26.61 10.22 13.00
N ASP A 15 26.93 11.07 13.99
CA ASP A 15 28.29 11.20 14.52
C ASP A 15 28.78 9.90 15.16
N LYS A 16 27.92 9.23 15.93
CA LYS A 16 28.23 7.92 16.53
C LYS A 16 28.43 6.85 15.45
N SER A 17 27.54 6.81 14.46
CA SER A 17 27.58 5.82 13.38
C SER A 17 28.81 5.97 12.49
N SER A 18 29.13 7.20 12.06
CA SER A 18 30.35 7.48 11.32
C SER A 18 31.62 7.25 12.15
N GLY A 19 31.58 7.55 13.45
CA GLY A 19 32.65 7.28 14.40
C GLY A 19 32.99 5.79 14.53
N LEU A 20 31.97 4.94 14.66
CA LEU A 20 32.14 3.48 14.73
C LEU A 20 32.75 2.92 13.44
N VAL A 21 32.31 3.40 12.28
CA VAL A 21 32.89 2.96 10.99
C VAL A 21 34.33 3.42 10.84
N ARG A 22 34.69 4.62 11.28
CA ARG A 22 36.08 5.09 11.31
C ARG A 22 36.95 4.26 12.25
N ALA A 23 36.41 3.89 13.41
CA ALA A 23 37.09 3.01 14.35
C ALA A 23 37.33 1.63 13.73
N LEU A 24 36.34 1.08 13.04
CA LEU A 24 36.46 -0.18 12.29
C LEU A 24 37.54 -0.09 11.20
N ASP A 25 37.53 0.95 10.37
CA ASP A 25 38.51 1.16 9.29
C ASP A 25 39.94 1.22 9.84
N LEU A 26 40.13 1.99 10.93
CA LEU A 26 41.41 2.10 11.61
C LEU A 26 41.85 0.76 12.21
N ARG A 27 40.93 0.02 12.83
CA ARG A 27 41.24 -1.26 13.47
C ARG A 27 41.64 -2.31 12.44
N ILE A 28 40.94 -2.41 11.32
CA ILE A 28 41.30 -3.28 10.19
C ILE A 28 42.69 -2.92 9.68
N LYS A 29 42.99 -1.63 9.52
CA LYS A 29 44.31 -1.17 9.08
C LYS A 29 45.42 -1.56 10.05
N LEU A 30 45.19 -1.45 11.35
CA LEU A 30 46.16 -1.84 12.38
C LEU A 30 46.36 -3.37 12.42
N ALA A 31 45.28 -4.14 12.26
CA ALA A 31 45.36 -5.59 12.15
C ALA A 31 46.15 -6.04 10.91
N ASP A 32 45.94 -5.39 9.75
CA ASP A 32 46.73 -5.58 8.52
C ASP A 32 48.23 -5.29 8.75
N GLN A 33 48.57 -4.47 9.76
CA GLN A 33 49.94 -4.12 10.17
C GLN A 33 50.51 -5.01 11.29
N GLY A 34 49.76 -6.03 11.74
CA GLY A 34 50.20 -6.98 12.77
C GLY A 34 49.89 -6.57 14.22
N HIS A 35 49.13 -5.49 14.44
CA HIS A 35 48.73 -5.03 15.77
C HIS A 35 47.40 -5.67 16.19
N VAL A 36 47.39 -6.97 16.50
CA VAL A 36 46.13 -7.73 16.64
C VAL A 36 45.58 -7.77 18.07
N ASP A 37 46.42 -7.68 19.10
CA ASP A 37 46.03 -7.85 20.52
C ASP A 37 46.56 -6.72 21.40
N GLU A 38 45.88 -5.56 21.38
CA GLU A 38 46.15 -4.47 22.32
C GLU A 38 45.08 -4.47 23.42
N ASP A 39 45.47 -4.76 24.66
CA ASP A 39 44.61 -5.00 25.86
C ASP A 39 43.54 -3.90 26.17
N LYS A 40 43.50 -2.81 25.41
CA LYS A 40 42.60 -1.66 25.62
C LYS A 40 41.89 -1.20 24.36
N VAL A 41 42.09 -1.86 23.22
CA VAL A 41 41.51 -1.47 21.94
C VAL A 41 40.51 -2.55 21.52
N PRO A 42 39.23 -2.20 21.29
CA PRO A 42 38.24 -3.14 20.77
C PRO A 42 38.74 -3.87 19.52
N SER A 43 38.51 -5.17 19.44
CA SER A 43 38.82 -5.97 18.25
C SER A 43 37.94 -5.57 17.06
N VAL A 44 38.27 -6.06 15.87
CA VAL A 44 37.42 -5.90 14.68
C VAL A 44 36.01 -6.44 14.94
N ASP A 45 35.92 -7.60 15.61
CA ASP A 45 34.65 -8.26 15.94
C ASP A 45 33.87 -7.48 17.01
N ASP A 46 34.55 -6.89 18.00
CA ASP A 46 33.89 -6.04 19.02
C ASP A 46 33.25 -4.81 18.38
N ILE A 47 33.98 -4.13 17.48
CA ILE A 47 33.47 -2.94 16.79
C ILE A 47 32.34 -3.33 15.83
N LEU A 48 32.46 -4.45 15.11
CA LEU A 48 31.37 -4.97 14.29
C LEU A 48 30.14 -5.34 15.13
N GLY A 49 30.31 -5.89 16.33
CA GLY A 49 29.22 -6.14 17.27
C GLY A 49 28.51 -4.85 17.71
N MET A 50 29.27 -3.78 17.95
CA MET A 50 28.70 -2.45 18.25
C MET A 50 27.95 -1.84 17.06
N ILE A 51 28.41 -2.09 15.84
CA ILE A 51 27.72 -1.66 14.62
C ILE A 51 26.45 -2.49 14.41
N ALA A 52 26.54 -3.81 14.62
CA ALA A 52 25.42 -4.74 14.50
C ALA A 52 24.29 -4.42 15.49
N SER A 53 24.61 -4.04 16.73
CA SER A 53 23.60 -3.62 17.71
C SER A 53 22.91 -2.30 17.38
N ARG A 54 23.46 -1.53 16.42
CA ARG A 54 22.99 -0.19 16.04
C ARG A 54 22.62 -0.07 14.56
N MET A 55 22.38 -1.17 13.85
CA MET A 55 22.10 -1.10 12.41
C MET A 55 20.88 -0.23 12.07
N HIS A 56 19.90 -0.16 12.97
CA HIS A 56 18.70 0.67 12.87
C HIS A 56 18.97 2.17 13.10
N ALA A 57 20.15 2.55 13.61
CA ALA A 57 20.47 3.94 13.90
C ALA A 57 20.80 4.71 12.61
N ASN A 58 20.47 6.00 12.61
CA ASN A 58 20.57 6.89 11.45
C ASN A 58 21.91 6.78 10.71
N SER A 59 21.84 6.45 9.41
CA SER A 59 22.97 6.32 8.48
C SER A 59 24.02 5.25 8.86
N GLN A 60 23.76 4.35 9.82
CA GLN A 60 24.75 3.36 10.26
C GLN A 60 25.23 2.44 9.13
N ILE A 61 24.29 1.93 8.33
CA ILE A 61 24.59 1.06 7.19
C ILE A 61 25.23 1.87 6.05
N ASP A 62 24.73 3.08 5.78
CA ASP A 62 25.27 3.95 4.73
C ASP A 62 26.75 4.27 4.97
N TYR A 63 27.12 4.62 6.20
CA TYR A 63 28.52 4.87 6.53
C TYR A 63 29.35 3.60 6.43
N LEU A 64 28.85 2.45 6.89
CA LEU A 64 29.57 1.18 6.81
C LEU A 64 29.84 0.80 5.35
N ALA A 65 28.85 0.98 4.47
CA ALA A 65 28.95 0.73 3.04
C ALA A 65 30.02 1.61 2.35
N GLN A 66 30.35 2.78 2.91
CA GLN A 66 31.40 3.65 2.38
C GLN A 66 32.83 3.22 2.78
N SER A 67 33.00 2.29 3.72
CA SER A 67 34.33 1.81 4.14
C SER A 67 34.84 0.68 3.22
N ALA A 68 35.64 1.06 2.23
CA ALA A 68 36.27 0.10 1.32
C ALA A 68 37.17 -0.93 2.02
N ARG A 69 37.75 -0.63 3.20
CA ARG A 69 38.50 -1.65 3.95
C ARG A 69 37.57 -2.64 4.64
N ALA A 70 36.44 -2.17 5.18
CA ALA A 70 35.44 -3.04 5.78
C ALA A 70 34.86 -4.03 4.76
N TRP A 71 34.77 -3.67 3.47
CA TRP A 71 34.30 -4.59 2.43
C TRP A 71 35.04 -5.94 2.39
N LYS A 72 36.33 -5.95 2.75
CA LYS A 72 37.13 -7.19 2.81
C LYS A 72 36.52 -8.22 3.77
N ILE A 73 36.00 -7.78 4.90
CA ILE A 73 35.41 -8.65 5.93
C ILE A 73 33.90 -8.80 5.77
N LEU A 74 33.23 -7.77 5.24
CA LEU A 74 31.78 -7.81 5.00
C LEU A 74 31.40 -8.83 3.93
N LYS A 75 32.17 -8.93 2.84
CA LYS A 75 31.95 -9.92 1.78
C LYS A 75 32.01 -11.38 2.28
N ASP A 76 32.73 -11.61 3.38
CA ASP A 76 32.90 -12.93 4.01
C ASP A 76 31.86 -13.17 5.12
N GLY A 77 30.83 -12.33 5.18
CA GLY A 77 29.70 -12.45 6.09
C GLY A 77 29.99 -12.02 7.53
N ALA A 78 31.02 -11.21 7.79
CA ALA A 78 31.37 -10.80 9.16
C ALA A 78 30.22 -10.04 9.85
N LEU A 79 29.51 -9.16 9.12
CA LEU A 79 28.33 -8.47 9.67
C LEU A 79 27.17 -9.43 9.92
N ALA A 80 26.89 -10.35 8.99
CA ALA A 80 25.84 -11.36 9.17
C ALA A 80 26.09 -12.21 10.42
N LYS A 81 27.35 -12.61 10.66
CA LYS A 81 27.76 -13.30 11.89
C LYS A 81 27.57 -12.42 13.14
N ALA A 82 27.96 -11.15 13.08
CA ALA A 82 27.83 -10.22 14.21
C ALA A 82 26.36 -9.95 14.57
N VAL A 83 25.47 -9.90 13.58
CA VAL A 83 24.01 -9.76 13.77
C VAL A 83 23.38 -11.06 14.28
N GLY A 84 24.07 -12.21 14.11
CA GLY A 84 23.50 -13.51 14.45
C GLY A 84 22.47 -13.98 13.43
N VAL A 85 22.69 -13.69 12.14
CA VAL A 85 21.84 -14.17 11.05
C VAL A 85 21.76 -15.70 11.10
N ASP A 86 20.54 -16.20 11.13
CA ASP A 86 20.27 -17.64 11.06
C ASP A 86 20.22 -18.05 9.59
N ASP A 87 21.31 -18.66 9.10
CA ASP A 87 21.41 -19.13 7.71
C ASP A 87 20.24 -20.03 7.30
N LYS A 88 19.66 -20.81 8.23
CA LYS A 88 18.50 -21.63 7.93
C LYS A 88 17.26 -20.77 7.70
N LYS A 89 17.06 -19.71 8.48
CA LYS A 89 15.94 -18.78 8.26
C LYS A 89 16.11 -18.02 6.95
N VAL A 90 17.33 -17.59 6.62
CA VAL A 90 17.59 -16.91 5.34
C VAL A 90 17.33 -17.85 4.16
N GLN A 91 17.78 -19.10 4.24
CA GLN A 91 17.51 -20.11 3.22
C GLN A 91 16.00 -20.38 3.08
N GLN A 92 15.29 -20.54 4.20
CA GLN A 92 13.84 -20.72 4.19
C GLN A 92 13.11 -19.53 3.55
N LEU A 93 13.49 -18.30 3.92
CA LEU A 93 12.94 -17.09 3.32
C LEU A 93 13.23 -17.05 1.80
N ALA A 94 14.45 -17.39 1.37
CA ALA A 94 14.79 -17.43 -0.05
C ALA A 94 13.95 -18.46 -0.83
N GLU A 95 13.73 -19.64 -0.26
CA GLU A 95 12.85 -20.67 -0.84
C GLU A 95 11.39 -20.22 -0.90
N GLU A 96 10.90 -19.53 0.14
CA GLU A 96 9.55 -18.95 0.19
C GLU A 96 9.37 -17.83 -0.84
N VAL A 97 10.35 -16.95 -0.99
CA VAL A 97 10.38 -15.90 -2.01
C VAL A 97 10.38 -16.55 -3.40
N GLU A 98 11.29 -17.47 -3.69
CA GLU A 98 11.36 -18.14 -5.00
C GLU A 98 10.04 -18.84 -5.34
N LYS A 99 9.45 -19.54 -4.37
CA LYS A 99 8.13 -20.18 -4.53
C LYS A 99 7.05 -19.15 -4.83
N THR A 100 7.03 -18.03 -4.12
CA THR A 100 6.05 -16.95 -4.31
C THR A 100 6.16 -16.35 -5.71
N PHE A 101 7.39 -16.08 -6.17
CA PHE A 101 7.64 -15.60 -7.54
C PHE A 101 7.19 -16.62 -8.59
N LYS A 102 7.51 -17.91 -8.41
CA LYS A 102 7.06 -18.97 -9.33
C LYS A 102 5.53 -19.04 -9.41
N LEU A 103 4.84 -19.04 -8.27
CA LEU A 103 3.38 -19.02 -8.22
C LEU A 103 2.80 -17.81 -8.96
N ARG A 104 3.39 -16.62 -8.81
CA ARG A 104 2.94 -15.40 -9.48
C ARG A 104 3.22 -15.40 -10.99
N LEU A 105 4.41 -15.85 -11.40
CA LEU A 105 4.82 -15.86 -12.81
C LEU A 105 4.09 -16.92 -13.62
N GLU A 106 3.83 -18.09 -13.03
CA GLU A 106 3.17 -19.22 -13.72
C GLU A 106 1.65 -19.17 -13.57
N GLY A 107 1.15 -18.78 -12.39
CA GLY A 107 -0.26 -18.86 -12.01
C GLY A 107 -0.98 -17.51 -11.92
N GLY A 108 -0.31 -16.40 -12.22
CA GLY A 108 -0.90 -15.07 -12.11
C GLY A 108 -1.10 -14.60 -10.66
N ARG A 109 -1.84 -13.49 -10.50
CA ARG A 109 -2.17 -12.93 -9.19
C ARG A 109 -2.95 -13.96 -8.36
N GLN A 110 -2.54 -14.16 -7.12
CA GLN A 110 -3.27 -15.04 -6.21
C GLN A 110 -4.45 -14.27 -5.61
N ARG A 111 -5.59 -14.95 -5.44
CA ARG A 111 -6.71 -14.38 -4.68
C ARG A 111 -6.34 -14.32 -3.21
N ARG A 112 -6.68 -13.21 -2.57
CA ARG A 112 -6.57 -13.09 -1.12
C ARG A 112 -7.50 -14.13 -0.47
N PRO A 113 -7.12 -14.68 0.71
CA PRO A 113 -8.02 -15.52 1.47
C PRO A 113 -9.34 -14.79 1.74
N GLU A 114 -10.47 -15.49 1.61
CA GLU A 114 -11.77 -14.94 1.97
C GLU A 114 -11.82 -14.65 3.48
N ARG A 115 -12.23 -13.43 3.82
CA ARG A 115 -12.43 -12.94 5.18
C ARG A 115 -13.79 -12.26 5.27
N SER A 116 -14.42 -12.26 6.44
CA SER A 116 -15.66 -11.49 6.64
C SER A 116 -15.39 -9.98 6.68
N MET A 117 -16.39 -9.16 6.36
CA MET A 117 -16.24 -7.70 6.48
C MET A 117 -15.87 -7.28 7.90
N LEU A 118 -16.47 -7.93 8.91
CA LEU A 118 -16.18 -7.65 10.32
C LEU A 118 -14.71 -7.91 10.67
N GLU A 119 -14.14 -9.04 10.25
CA GLU A 119 -12.73 -9.36 10.50
C GLU A 119 -11.78 -8.35 9.84
N LEU A 120 -12.13 -7.87 8.63
CA LEU A 120 -11.33 -6.87 7.92
C LEU A 120 -11.37 -5.53 8.66
N LEU A 121 -12.56 -5.05 9.03
CA LEU A 121 -12.72 -3.76 9.73
C LEU A 121 -12.06 -3.77 11.12
N GLN A 122 -12.14 -4.90 11.84
CA GLN A 122 -11.47 -5.05 13.13
C GLN A 122 -9.94 -4.98 13.00
N GLU A 123 -9.37 -5.59 11.96
CA GLU A 123 -7.94 -5.52 11.70
C GLU A 123 -7.52 -4.12 11.26
N LEU A 124 -8.27 -3.48 10.36
CA LEU A 124 -8.01 -2.10 9.94
C LEU A 124 -8.05 -1.13 11.12
N ALA A 125 -9.03 -1.29 12.02
CA ALA A 125 -9.11 -0.49 13.24
C ALA A 125 -7.93 -0.75 14.18
N HIS A 126 -7.55 -2.01 14.38
CA HIS A 126 -6.38 -2.37 15.17
C HIS A 126 -5.12 -1.72 14.61
N ASN A 127 -4.88 -1.86 13.31
CA ASN A 127 -3.71 -1.30 12.64
C ASN A 127 -3.70 0.22 12.74
N THR A 128 -4.85 0.89 12.56
CA THR A 128 -4.96 2.35 12.67
C THR A 128 -4.52 2.85 14.05
N VAL A 129 -4.90 2.16 15.13
CA VAL A 129 -4.60 2.59 16.51
C VAL A 129 -3.19 2.18 16.97
N HIS A 130 -2.72 1.00 16.54
CA HIS A 130 -1.52 0.38 17.08
C HIS A 130 -0.29 0.45 16.18
N ASN A 131 -0.43 0.78 14.90
CA ASN A 131 0.71 0.94 14.00
C ASN A 131 1.57 2.15 14.44
N PRO A 132 2.88 1.97 14.69
CA PRO A 132 3.75 3.06 15.14
C PRO A 132 3.78 4.26 14.19
N SER A 133 3.78 4.01 12.87
CA SER A 133 3.81 5.05 11.83
C SER A 133 2.49 5.82 11.77
N SER A 134 1.36 5.12 11.97
CA SER A 134 0.05 5.76 12.13
C SER A 134 0.06 6.77 13.29
N ARG A 135 0.57 6.33 14.45
CA ARG A 135 0.67 7.17 15.64
C ARG A 135 1.58 8.37 15.41
N GLU A 136 2.70 8.18 14.70
CA GLU A 136 3.61 9.27 14.34
C GLU A 136 2.94 10.30 13.41
N ASP A 137 2.23 9.85 12.37
CA ASP A 137 1.48 10.74 11.46
C ASP A 137 0.38 11.52 12.21
N LEU A 138 -0.38 10.85 13.10
CA LEU A 138 -1.39 11.53 13.94
C LEU A 138 -0.76 12.60 14.84
N MET A 139 0.38 12.29 15.47
CA MET A 139 1.12 13.26 16.30
C MET A 139 1.66 14.43 15.47
N ALA A 140 2.06 14.19 14.22
CA ALA A 140 2.53 15.24 13.32
C ALA A 140 1.39 16.15 12.82
N ARG A 141 0.18 15.61 12.68
CA ARG A 141 -1.01 16.34 12.20
C ARG A 141 -1.71 17.18 13.27
N GLN A 142 -1.54 16.89 14.57
CA GLN A 142 -2.33 17.54 15.63
C GLN A 142 -1.53 18.42 16.62
N ASP A 143 -1.95 19.68 16.75
CA ASP A 143 -1.83 20.49 17.97
C ASP A 143 -2.86 19.99 19.02
N ASN A 144 -2.49 19.04 19.89
CA ASN A 144 -3.19 18.74 21.16
C ASN A 144 -4.71 18.37 21.10
N LYS A 145 -5.12 17.36 20.33
CA LYS A 145 -6.36 16.62 20.61
C LYS A 145 -6.06 15.15 20.85
N ASP A 146 -6.89 14.52 21.68
CA ASP A 146 -6.70 13.13 22.11
C ASP A 146 -6.72 12.19 20.90
N GLU A 147 -5.80 11.21 20.88
CA GLU A 147 -5.77 10.14 19.88
C GLU A 147 -7.14 9.44 19.87
N PRO A 148 -7.81 9.25 18.71
CA PRO A 148 -9.03 8.47 18.69
C PRO A 148 -8.71 7.03 19.13
N ASP A 149 -9.42 6.55 20.16
CA ASP A 149 -9.26 5.18 20.68
C ASP A 149 -9.61 4.10 19.63
N SER A 150 -10.33 4.48 18.57
CA SER A 150 -10.80 3.60 17.51
C SER A 150 -11.41 4.40 16.35
N PRO A 151 -11.14 4.05 15.07
CA PRO A 151 -11.80 4.68 13.93
C PRO A 151 -13.30 4.36 13.83
N PHE A 152 -13.83 3.45 14.65
CA PHE A 152 -15.28 3.28 14.76
C PHE A 152 -15.96 4.49 15.44
N ASP A 153 -15.22 5.34 16.16
CA ASP A 153 -15.70 6.58 16.80
C ASP A 153 -17.00 6.43 17.64
N GLY A 154 -17.28 5.23 18.15
CA GLY A 154 -18.53 4.94 18.87
C GLY A 154 -19.79 5.01 18.00
N ARG A 155 -19.65 4.97 16.67
CA ARG A 155 -20.75 4.95 15.72
C ARG A 155 -21.49 3.62 15.79
N GLU A 156 -22.76 3.69 16.14
CA GLU A 156 -23.64 2.53 16.11
C GLU A 156 -23.82 2.03 14.68
N PRO A 157 -24.01 0.72 14.48
CA PRO A 157 -24.39 0.16 13.19
C PRO A 157 -25.64 0.83 12.61
N ALA A 158 -25.67 1.01 11.28
CA ALA A 158 -26.87 1.45 10.59
C ALA A 158 -27.97 0.38 10.67
N THR A 159 -29.17 0.82 11.01
CA THR A 159 -30.38 0.00 11.03
C THR A 159 -30.82 -0.37 9.60
N PRO A 160 -31.56 -1.49 9.42
CA PRO A 160 -32.16 -1.82 8.13
C PRO A 160 -33.03 -0.69 7.56
N GLU A 161 -33.71 0.06 8.44
CA GLU A 161 -34.55 1.20 8.07
C GLU A 161 -33.73 2.36 7.52
N GLU A 162 -32.61 2.72 8.16
CA GLU A 162 -31.70 3.78 7.68
C GLU A 162 -31.09 3.43 6.32
N ILE A 163 -30.70 2.16 6.12
CA ILE A 163 -30.20 1.69 4.82
C ILE A 163 -31.29 1.77 3.76
N ALA A 164 -32.53 1.37 4.09
CA ALA A 164 -33.65 1.46 3.16
C ALA A 164 -34.03 2.92 2.82
N GLU A 165 -33.90 3.83 3.78
CA GLU A 165 -34.09 5.27 3.57
C GLU A 165 -33.00 5.85 2.67
N LEU A 166 -31.74 5.43 2.86
CA LEU A 166 -30.63 5.80 1.99
C LEU A 166 -30.85 5.32 0.54
N GLU A 167 -31.16 4.04 0.34
CA GLU A 167 -31.46 3.48 -1.00
C GLU A 167 -32.64 4.21 -1.65
N LYS A 168 -33.67 4.58 -0.87
CA LYS A 168 -34.81 5.36 -1.34
C LYS A 168 -34.41 6.80 -1.72
N ARG A 169 -33.52 7.44 -0.96
CA ARG A 169 -33.01 8.79 -1.23
C ARG A 169 -32.19 8.81 -2.52
N LEU A 170 -31.27 7.85 -2.66
CA LEU A 170 -30.43 7.68 -3.84
C LEU A 170 -31.18 7.11 -5.05
N LYS A 171 -32.36 6.50 -4.82
CA LYS A 171 -33.19 5.79 -5.83
C LYS A 171 -32.45 4.66 -6.51
N ILE A 172 -31.60 3.96 -5.76
CA ILE A 172 -30.80 2.84 -6.23
C ILE A 172 -30.61 1.82 -5.10
N THR A 173 -30.47 0.54 -5.45
CA THR A 173 -30.12 -0.52 -4.51
C THR A 173 -28.61 -0.57 -4.37
N LEU A 174 -28.10 -0.38 -3.15
CA LEU A 174 -26.68 -0.38 -2.85
C LEU A 174 -26.09 -1.81 -2.88
N PRO A 175 -24.79 -1.96 -3.14
CA PRO A 175 -24.15 -3.27 -3.17
C PRO A 175 -24.19 -3.95 -1.79
N ASP A 176 -24.30 -5.28 -1.79
CA ASP A 176 -24.56 -6.06 -0.57
C ASP A 176 -23.42 -5.99 0.44
N ASP A 177 -22.18 -5.90 -0.02
CA ASP A 177 -20.99 -5.77 0.82
C ASP A 177 -20.88 -4.39 1.48
N TYR A 178 -21.27 -3.32 0.78
CA TYR A 178 -21.36 -1.98 1.38
C TYR A 178 -22.48 -1.92 2.43
N LYS A 179 -23.63 -2.55 2.18
CA LYS A 179 -24.69 -2.70 3.20
C LYS A 179 -24.24 -3.57 4.37
N GLU A 180 -23.41 -4.58 4.16
CA GLU A 180 -22.78 -5.36 5.24
C GLU A 180 -21.91 -4.46 6.12
N PHE A 181 -21.07 -3.61 5.50
CA PHE A 181 -20.28 -2.60 6.21
C PHE A 181 -21.15 -1.65 7.04
N LEU A 182 -22.22 -1.07 6.46
CA LEU A 182 -23.11 -0.15 7.17
C LEU A 182 -23.78 -0.81 8.39
N ARG A 183 -24.09 -2.11 8.31
CA ARG A 183 -24.64 -2.91 9.42
C ARG A 183 -23.60 -3.30 10.47
N ILE A 184 -22.32 -3.01 10.25
CA ILE A 184 -21.24 -3.16 11.23
C ILE A 184 -20.90 -1.79 11.82
N SER A 185 -20.86 -0.74 11.02
CA SER A 185 -20.64 0.63 11.47
C SER A 185 -21.28 1.64 10.51
N ASN A 186 -21.98 2.64 11.04
CA ASN A 186 -22.59 3.70 10.23
C ASN A 186 -21.55 4.76 9.84
N GLY A 187 -20.70 4.43 8.87
CA GLY A 187 -19.52 5.19 8.49
C GLY A 187 -18.28 4.75 9.27
N PHE A 188 -17.15 5.39 9.00
CA PHE A 188 -15.85 5.05 9.59
C PHE A 188 -14.98 6.29 9.65
N GLY A 189 -14.24 6.49 10.74
CA GLY A 189 -13.28 7.59 10.84
C GLY A 189 -12.09 7.39 9.90
N ASN A 190 -11.14 8.34 9.96
CA ASN A 190 -9.87 8.19 9.24
C ASN A 190 -9.16 6.90 9.63
N THR A 191 -8.61 6.20 8.64
CA THR A 191 -7.90 4.94 8.84
C THR A 191 -6.48 5.02 8.34
N TRP A 192 -5.56 4.27 8.95
CA TRP A 192 -4.18 4.25 8.49
C TRP A 192 -4.08 3.56 7.12
N GLY A 193 -3.60 4.29 6.10
CA GLY A 193 -3.43 3.79 4.74
C GLY A 193 -2.02 3.31 4.42
N GLY A 194 -1.16 3.13 5.42
CA GLY A 194 0.24 2.68 5.27
C GLY A 194 1.26 3.80 5.12
N ILE A 195 0.87 4.95 4.54
CA ILE A 195 1.74 6.14 4.41
C ILE A 195 1.11 7.35 5.08
N LEU A 196 -0.19 7.56 4.84
CA LEU A 196 -1.01 8.63 5.38
C LEU A 196 -2.34 8.02 5.82
N HIS A 197 -3.07 8.74 6.66
CA HIS A 197 -4.47 8.39 6.92
C HIS A 197 -5.32 8.59 5.68
N ASN A 198 -6.10 7.56 5.34
CA ASN A 198 -7.16 7.61 4.35
C ASN A 198 -8.32 8.50 4.86
N PRO A 199 -9.12 9.07 3.95
CA PRO A 199 -10.31 9.82 4.31
C PRO A 199 -11.32 8.94 5.07
N PRO A 200 -12.18 9.55 5.91
CA PRO A 200 -13.26 8.86 6.59
C PRO A 200 -14.32 8.38 5.59
N LEU A 201 -15.05 7.35 5.98
CA LEU A 201 -16.25 6.88 5.28
C LEU A 201 -17.50 7.52 5.89
N HIS A 202 -18.37 8.01 5.02
CA HIS A 202 -19.58 8.73 5.38
C HIS A 202 -20.59 7.83 6.12
N PRO A 203 -21.30 8.36 7.14
CA PRO A 203 -22.52 7.74 7.63
C PRO A 203 -23.63 7.80 6.57
N THR A 204 -24.67 6.99 6.74
CA THR A 204 -25.84 6.94 5.83
C THR A 204 -26.52 8.30 5.60
N THR A 205 -26.36 9.27 6.50
CA THR A 205 -26.91 10.62 6.35
C THR A 205 -26.13 11.47 5.34
N ASP A 206 -24.84 11.19 5.16
CA ASP A 206 -23.91 12.04 4.42
C ASP A 206 -23.50 11.41 3.09
N VAL A 207 -23.75 10.11 2.89
CA VAL A 207 -23.64 9.45 1.58
C VAL A 207 -24.58 10.13 0.59
N ASP A 208 -24.08 10.61 -0.53
CA ASP A 208 -24.91 11.20 -1.59
C ASP A 208 -24.34 10.93 -2.98
N TRP A 209 -25.12 11.26 -4.01
CA TRP A 209 -24.56 11.40 -5.36
C TRP A 209 -23.58 12.58 -5.40
N PHE A 210 -22.70 12.58 -6.40
CA PHE A 210 -21.89 13.77 -6.71
C PHE A 210 -22.71 15.06 -6.70
N GLY A 211 -22.12 16.09 -6.11
CA GLY A 211 -22.72 17.42 -6.02
C GLY A 211 -22.77 18.13 -7.36
N ASP A 212 -23.66 19.14 -7.47
CA ASP A 212 -23.78 19.98 -8.68
C ASP A 212 -22.50 20.79 -8.99
N ASP A 213 -21.55 20.88 -8.07
CA ASP A 213 -20.25 21.56 -8.20
C ASP A 213 -19.09 20.62 -8.51
N GLU A 214 -19.37 19.33 -8.72
CA GLU A 214 -18.39 18.28 -8.98
C GLU A 214 -18.27 17.92 -10.48
N ASP A 215 -18.72 18.82 -11.37
CA ASP A 215 -18.71 18.68 -12.84
C ASP A 215 -17.40 18.10 -13.40
N TYR A 216 -16.26 18.44 -12.78
CA TYR A 216 -14.95 17.91 -13.16
C TYR A 216 -14.83 16.38 -13.05
N PHE A 217 -15.42 15.76 -12.03
CA PHE A 217 -15.30 14.31 -11.80
C PHE A 217 -16.09 13.49 -12.81
N TYR A 218 -17.20 14.03 -13.34
CA TYR A 218 -18.04 13.33 -14.31
C TYR A 218 -17.32 12.98 -15.61
N ASP A 219 -16.44 13.89 -16.06
CA ASP A 219 -15.73 13.79 -17.32
C ASP A 219 -14.37 13.09 -17.19
N LEU A 220 -13.98 12.67 -15.98
CA LEU A 220 -12.74 11.93 -15.78
C LEU A 220 -12.80 10.59 -16.53
N PRO A 221 -11.82 10.27 -17.39
CA PRO A 221 -11.72 8.96 -18.01
C PRO A 221 -11.62 7.87 -16.95
N LEU A 222 -12.49 6.86 -17.04
CA LEU A 222 -12.54 5.77 -16.08
C LEU A 222 -11.48 4.71 -16.43
N ASP A 223 -10.53 4.49 -15.52
CA ASP A 223 -9.52 3.43 -15.64
C ASP A 223 -9.84 2.29 -14.65
N LEU A 224 -10.90 1.53 -14.97
CA LEU A 224 -11.42 0.50 -14.06
C LEU A 224 -10.50 -0.72 -13.95
N ILE A 225 -9.96 -1.16 -15.07
CA ILE A 225 -8.95 -2.21 -15.12
C ILE A 225 -7.65 -1.48 -15.43
N ASP A 226 -6.64 -1.57 -14.56
CA ASP A 226 -5.34 -0.91 -14.77
C ASP A 226 -4.65 -1.50 -16.01
N SER A 227 -5.11 -0.98 -17.13
CA SER A 227 -4.77 -1.40 -18.49
C SER A 227 -4.02 -0.28 -19.17
N GLN A 228 -4.07 0.93 -18.60
CA GLN A 228 -3.48 2.16 -19.09
C GLN A 228 -3.90 2.41 -20.54
N ILE A 229 -5.13 2.02 -20.93
CA ILE A 229 -5.62 2.09 -22.31
C ILE A 229 -5.47 3.51 -22.87
N ASN A 230 -5.76 4.53 -22.07
CA ASN A 230 -5.60 5.93 -22.47
C ASN A 230 -4.13 6.32 -22.77
N TYR A 231 -3.17 5.72 -22.07
CA TYR A 231 -1.73 5.93 -22.32
C TYR A 231 -1.21 5.09 -23.50
N MET A 232 -1.91 4.03 -23.87
CA MET A 232 -1.56 3.15 -25.00
C MET A 232 -1.89 3.76 -26.36
N THR A 233 -2.59 4.90 -26.42
CA THR A 233 -2.83 5.68 -27.66
C THR A 233 -1.55 5.99 -28.44
N ARG A 234 -0.41 6.11 -27.74
CA ARG A 234 0.91 6.31 -28.37
C ARG A 234 1.43 5.07 -29.09
N ASP A 235 1.14 3.89 -28.57
CA ASP A 235 1.68 2.62 -29.05
C ASP A 235 0.73 1.94 -30.05
N TYR A 236 -0.56 2.27 -29.97
CA TYR A 236 -1.62 1.69 -30.81
C TYR A 236 -2.51 2.81 -31.38
N PRO A 237 -2.27 3.26 -32.64
CA PRO A 237 -3.08 4.31 -33.28
C PRO A 237 -4.57 3.99 -33.35
N VAL A 238 -4.93 2.71 -33.39
CA VAL A 238 -6.32 2.24 -33.34
C VAL A 238 -7.01 2.56 -32.01
N ILE A 239 -6.25 2.69 -30.91
CA ILE A 239 -6.79 3.09 -29.61
C ILE A 239 -7.10 4.59 -29.60
N ALA A 240 -6.40 5.41 -30.39
CA ALA A 240 -6.67 6.84 -30.45
C ALA A 240 -8.10 7.15 -30.94
N GLU A 241 -8.70 6.26 -31.75
CA GLU A 241 -10.08 6.43 -32.23
C GLU A 241 -11.13 6.16 -31.14
N ILE A 242 -10.82 5.36 -30.13
CA ILE A 242 -11.74 5.07 -29.01
C ILE A 242 -11.40 5.84 -27.73
N ALA A 243 -10.19 6.41 -27.62
CA ALA A 243 -9.77 7.14 -26.43
C ALA A 243 -10.61 8.40 -26.19
N ASP A 244 -11.05 9.06 -27.26
CA ASP A 244 -11.93 10.23 -27.19
C ASP A 244 -13.36 9.86 -26.72
N ASP A 245 -13.79 8.62 -26.98
CA ASP A 245 -15.10 8.07 -26.60
C ASP A 245 -14.99 7.13 -25.38
N TRP A 246 -13.85 7.10 -24.70
CA TRP A 246 -13.61 6.19 -23.59
C TRP A 246 -14.58 6.49 -22.44
N PRO A 247 -15.15 5.47 -21.78
CA PRO A 247 -16.09 5.71 -20.70
C PRO A 247 -15.49 6.58 -19.58
N THR A 248 -16.28 7.51 -19.09
CA THR A 248 -15.91 8.38 -17.95
C THR A 248 -16.50 7.85 -16.65
N VAL A 249 -16.03 8.38 -15.52
CA VAL A 249 -16.56 8.06 -14.18
C VAL A 249 -18.07 8.31 -14.13
N GLY A 250 -18.53 9.41 -14.73
CA GLY A 250 -19.93 9.82 -14.72
C GLY A 250 -20.43 10.10 -13.30
N MET A 251 -21.75 9.98 -13.10
CA MET A 251 -22.38 10.17 -11.80
C MET A 251 -22.06 8.98 -10.88
N ALA A 252 -21.35 9.21 -9.77
CA ALA A 252 -21.05 8.20 -8.76
C ALA A 252 -21.57 8.60 -7.38
N ILE A 253 -21.60 7.65 -6.45
CA ILE A 253 -22.05 7.86 -5.06
C ILE A 253 -20.81 8.15 -4.22
N ASP A 254 -20.73 9.34 -3.64
CA ASP A 254 -19.69 9.68 -2.66
C ASP A 254 -19.96 8.98 -1.33
N ILE A 255 -18.99 8.17 -0.90
CA ILE A 255 -19.05 7.40 0.34
C ILE A 255 -17.94 7.77 1.32
N GLY A 256 -17.09 8.73 0.99
CA GLY A 256 -16.05 9.22 1.89
C GLY A 256 -15.14 10.22 1.21
N ASN A 257 -14.79 11.30 1.90
CA ASN A 257 -13.87 12.30 1.39
C ASN A 257 -13.13 13.03 2.54
N GLU A 258 -11.94 13.53 2.24
CA GLU A 258 -11.20 14.49 3.07
C GLU A 258 -10.19 15.24 2.19
N ASP A 259 -10.24 16.58 2.21
CA ASP A 259 -9.37 17.45 1.41
C ASP A 259 -9.38 17.11 -0.09
N ILE A 260 -8.33 16.45 -0.58
CA ILE A 260 -8.15 16.09 -1.99
C ILE A 260 -8.46 14.63 -2.29
N ASP A 261 -8.75 13.83 -1.25
CA ASP A 261 -8.98 12.38 -1.34
C ASP A 261 -10.48 12.08 -1.29
N SER A 262 -10.94 11.17 -2.14
CA SER A 262 -12.35 10.78 -2.26
C SER A 262 -12.51 9.29 -2.53
N ILE A 263 -13.62 8.73 -2.08
CA ILE A 263 -13.97 7.32 -2.19
C ILE A 263 -15.40 7.23 -2.73
N TRP A 264 -15.57 6.52 -3.86
CA TRP A 264 -16.83 6.49 -4.58
C TRP A 264 -17.31 5.06 -4.83
N LEU A 265 -18.63 4.88 -4.90
CA LEU A 265 -19.25 3.70 -5.50
C LEU A 265 -19.71 4.02 -6.93
N LEU A 266 -19.16 3.28 -7.90
CA LEU A 266 -19.59 3.33 -9.28
C LEU A 266 -20.88 2.52 -9.46
N PRO A 267 -21.97 3.13 -9.95
CA PRO A 267 -23.22 2.42 -10.19
C PRO A 267 -23.13 1.49 -11.41
N PRO A 268 -24.05 0.50 -11.52
CA PRO A 268 -24.02 -0.50 -12.60
C PRO A 268 -24.03 0.06 -14.01
N ALA A 269 -24.72 1.18 -14.23
CA ALA A 269 -24.75 1.83 -15.54
C ALA A 269 -23.37 2.34 -15.99
N ASN A 270 -22.50 2.74 -15.06
CA ASN A 270 -21.16 3.25 -15.39
C ASN A 270 -20.18 2.08 -15.55
N VAL A 271 -20.27 1.08 -14.66
CA VAL A 271 -19.50 -0.17 -14.78
C VAL A 271 -19.82 -0.90 -16.09
N GLU A 272 -21.08 -0.93 -16.52
CA GLU A 272 -21.50 -1.55 -17.77
C GLU A 272 -20.82 -0.91 -18.99
N LYS A 273 -20.73 0.42 -19.06
CA LYS A 273 -20.08 1.12 -20.18
C LYS A 273 -18.62 0.71 -20.32
N GLN A 274 -17.91 0.68 -19.20
CA GLN A 274 -16.51 0.27 -19.16
C GLN A 274 -16.31 -1.20 -19.51
N ARG A 275 -17.15 -2.06 -18.93
CA ARG A 275 -17.16 -3.50 -19.24
C ARG A 275 -17.41 -3.73 -20.72
N ALA A 276 -18.36 -3.02 -21.33
CA ALA A 276 -18.65 -3.12 -22.75
C ALA A 276 -17.46 -2.68 -23.62
N ALA A 277 -16.81 -1.56 -23.28
CA ALA A 277 -15.63 -1.09 -23.99
C ALA A 277 -14.47 -2.10 -23.96
N CYS A 278 -14.20 -2.70 -22.79
CA CYS A 278 -13.17 -3.73 -22.67
C CYS A 278 -13.52 -5.01 -23.45
N LEU A 279 -14.79 -5.46 -23.41
CA LEU A 279 -15.23 -6.63 -24.16
C LEU A 279 -15.21 -6.39 -25.67
N GLU A 280 -15.52 -5.18 -26.14
CA GLU A 280 -15.39 -4.81 -27.55
C GLU A 280 -13.95 -4.96 -28.04
N ILE A 281 -12.96 -4.56 -27.23
CA ILE A 281 -11.55 -4.75 -27.58
C ILE A 281 -11.22 -6.23 -27.77
N LEU A 282 -11.72 -7.10 -26.88
CA LEU A 282 -11.48 -8.54 -26.96
C LEU A 282 -12.15 -9.19 -28.17
N ASP A 283 -13.36 -8.76 -28.52
CA ASP A 283 -14.19 -9.40 -29.54
C ASP A 283 -13.93 -8.88 -30.97
N ASN A 284 -13.30 -7.70 -31.12
CA ASN A 284 -13.13 -7.06 -32.41
C ASN A 284 -11.75 -7.31 -33.04
N ASP A 285 -11.72 -7.83 -34.27
CA ASP A 285 -10.52 -8.19 -35.03
C ASP A 285 -9.67 -6.98 -35.47
N VAL A 286 -10.19 -5.76 -35.36
CA VAL A 286 -9.45 -4.53 -35.64
C VAL A 286 -8.33 -4.30 -34.61
N TYR A 287 -8.46 -4.88 -33.40
CA TYR A 287 -7.47 -4.75 -32.33
C TYR A 287 -6.39 -5.85 -32.37
N PRO A 288 -5.10 -5.51 -32.17
CA PRO A 288 -4.02 -6.49 -32.12
C PRO A 288 -4.15 -7.50 -30.97
N GLU A 289 -3.73 -8.74 -31.20
CA GLU A 289 -3.76 -9.81 -30.17
C GLU A 289 -2.94 -9.48 -28.92
N GLU A 290 -1.85 -8.71 -29.05
CA GLU A 290 -1.07 -8.23 -27.90
C GLU A 290 -1.90 -7.33 -26.98
N LEU A 291 -2.67 -6.41 -27.55
CA LEU A 291 -3.58 -5.55 -26.81
C LEU A 291 -4.68 -6.36 -26.13
N LYS A 292 -5.31 -7.29 -26.88
CA LYS A 292 -6.34 -8.19 -26.32
C LYS A 292 -5.80 -9.01 -25.15
N SER A 293 -4.59 -9.55 -25.28
CA SER A 293 -3.93 -10.30 -24.21
C SER A 293 -3.67 -9.43 -22.98
N LYS A 294 -3.28 -8.16 -23.16
CA LYS A 294 -3.09 -7.22 -22.04
C LYS A 294 -4.41 -6.91 -21.35
N VAL A 295 -5.45 -6.57 -22.11
CA VAL A 295 -6.80 -6.30 -21.57
C VAL A 295 -7.34 -7.50 -20.82
N LEU A 296 -7.20 -8.71 -21.37
CA LEU A 296 -7.63 -9.94 -20.70
C LEU A 296 -6.86 -10.16 -19.40
N SER A 297 -5.54 -9.97 -19.39
CA SER A 297 -4.73 -10.07 -18.17
C SER A 297 -5.16 -9.05 -17.12
N SER A 298 -5.41 -7.79 -17.50
CA SER A 298 -5.90 -6.76 -16.57
C SER A 298 -7.29 -7.10 -16.02
N ILE A 299 -8.17 -7.69 -16.83
CA ILE A 299 -9.48 -8.18 -16.39
C ILE A 299 -9.34 -9.32 -15.36
N GLU A 300 -8.46 -10.28 -15.63
CA GLU A 300 -8.19 -11.41 -14.74
C GLU A 300 -7.55 -10.95 -13.43
N ASP A 301 -6.64 -9.99 -13.48
CA ASP A 301 -6.01 -9.41 -12.30
C ASP A 301 -7.00 -8.59 -11.46
N PHE A 302 -7.94 -7.87 -12.09
CA PHE A 302 -8.94 -7.02 -11.42
C PHE A 302 -10.12 -7.81 -10.84
N ALA A 303 -10.81 -8.62 -11.66
CA ALA A 303 -12.03 -9.33 -11.27
C ALA A 303 -11.78 -10.81 -10.90
N GLY A 304 -10.54 -11.29 -11.08
CA GLY A 304 -10.16 -12.68 -10.84
C GLY A 304 -10.55 -13.65 -11.95
N SER A 305 -11.31 -13.23 -12.96
CA SER A 305 -11.60 -13.97 -14.21
C SER A 305 -12.42 -13.10 -15.17
N LEU A 306 -12.41 -13.43 -16.47
CA LEU A 306 -13.31 -12.81 -17.45
C LEU A 306 -14.80 -13.01 -17.12
N GLU A 307 -15.17 -14.16 -16.57
CA GLU A 307 -16.57 -14.45 -16.20
C GLU A 307 -17.03 -13.58 -15.02
N ASN A 308 -16.16 -13.39 -14.02
CA ASN A 308 -16.45 -12.49 -12.91
C ASN A 308 -16.61 -11.05 -13.41
N PHE A 309 -15.74 -10.61 -14.31
CA PHE A 309 -15.82 -9.28 -14.91
C PHE A 309 -17.12 -9.06 -15.71
N LYS A 310 -17.58 -10.08 -16.44
CA LYS A 310 -18.86 -10.03 -17.15
C LYS A 310 -20.06 -9.84 -16.22
N ASN A 311 -19.98 -10.36 -15.00
CA ASN A 311 -21.02 -10.30 -13.99
C ASN A 311 -20.80 -9.17 -12.96
N LEU A 312 -19.84 -8.27 -13.21
CA LEU A 312 -19.48 -7.20 -12.29
C LEU A 312 -20.46 -6.03 -12.41
N ASP A 313 -21.20 -5.74 -11.35
CA ASP A 313 -22.23 -4.68 -11.34
C ASP A 313 -21.80 -3.42 -10.57
N TRP A 314 -20.96 -3.54 -9.55
CA TRP A 314 -20.52 -2.41 -8.73
C TRP A 314 -19.01 -2.43 -8.61
N CYS A 315 -18.41 -1.24 -8.50
CA CYS A 315 -17.00 -1.08 -8.19
C CYS A 315 -16.82 0.03 -7.16
N CYS A 316 -15.74 -0.06 -6.38
CA CYS A 316 -15.29 1.03 -5.53
C CYS A 316 -14.13 1.75 -6.23
N LEU A 317 -14.11 3.07 -6.17
CA LEU A 317 -13.04 3.91 -6.68
C LEU A 317 -12.46 4.74 -5.54
N THR A 318 -11.17 5.00 -5.60
CA THR A 318 -10.54 6.11 -4.89
C THR A 318 -10.01 7.13 -5.88
N TRP A 319 -10.02 8.40 -5.48
CA TRP A 319 -9.45 9.50 -6.24
C TRP A 319 -8.66 10.42 -5.31
N ALA A 320 -7.45 10.78 -5.72
CA ALA A 320 -6.62 11.76 -5.01
C ALA A 320 -6.17 12.86 -5.96
N SER A 321 -6.53 14.12 -5.67
CA SER A 321 -6.11 15.30 -6.46
C SER A 321 -4.81 15.92 -5.94
N GLY A 322 -3.73 15.11 -5.91
CA GLY A 322 -2.41 15.50 -5.40
C GLY A 322 -1.36 15.86 -6.46
N GLY A 323 -0.08 15.83 -6.06
CA GLY A 323 1.08 16.10 -6.95
C GLY A 323 1.15 15.19 -8.19
N SER A 324 0.47 14.05 -8.13
CA SER A 324 0.05 13.24 -9.27
C SER A 324 -1.39 12.80 -9.00
N ALA A 325 -2.33 13.22 -9.85
CA ALA A 325 -3.70 12.75 -9.75
C ALA A 325 -3.75 11.23 -9.95
N GLN A 326 -4.37 10.51 -9.02
CA GLN A 326 -4.39 9.05 -9.02
C GLN A 326 -5.82 8.53 -8.80
N MET A 327 -6.21 7.57 -9.63
CA MET A 327 -7.46 6.80 -9.50
C MET A 327 -7.10 5.34 -9.27
N ASP A 328 -7.61 4.75 -8.21
CA ASP A 328 -7.50 3.30 -8.01
C ASP A 328 -8.90 2.67 -8.02
N SER A 329 -8.98 1.48 -8.61
CA SER A 329 -10.22 0.76 -8.80
C SER A 329 -10.21 -0.56 -8.04
N TYR A 330 -11.34 -0.89 -7.43
CA TYR A 330 -11.55 -2.14 -6.71
C TYR A 330 -12.81 -2.83 -7.21
N SER A 331 -12.74 -4.14 -7.37
CA SER A 331 -13.84 -4.96 -7.90
C SER A 331 -15.07 -4.99 -6.98
N SER A 332 -14.94 -4.55 -5.73
CA SER A 332 -16.04 -4.38 -4.78
C SER A 332 -15.63 -3.46 -3.63
N PHE A 333 -16.58 -3.06 -2.80
CA PHE A 333 -16.27 -2.29 -1.58
C PHE A 333 -15.48 -3.15 -0.57
N LYS A 334 -15.78 -4.45 -0.50
CA LYS A 334 -15.00 -5.39 0.32
C LYS A 334 -13.55 -5.50 -0.13
N ASP A 335 -13.28 -5.49 -1.44
CA ASP A 335 -11.91 -5.53 -1.96
C ASP A 335 -11.13 -4.25 -1.66
N TYR A 336 -11.82 -3.09 -1.68
CA TYR A 336 -11.27 -1.84 -1.16
C TYR A 336 -10.85 -1.97 0.30
N ILE A 337 -11.75 -2.39 1.20
CA ILE A 337 -11.43 -2.56 2.63
C ILE A 337 -10.31 -3.59 2.84
N ALA A 338 -10.33 -4.71 2.11
CA ALA A 338 -9.27 -5.71 2.18
C ALA A 338 -7.90 -5.15 1.76
N THR A 339 -7.88 -4.23 0.78
CA THR A 339 -6.64 -3.55 0.37
C THR A 339 -6.17 -2.58 1.44
N GLN A 340 -7.08 -1.82 2.05
CA GLN A 340 -6.73 -0.94 3.16
C GLN A 340 -6.17 -1.69 4.37
N VAL A 341 -6.69 -2.88 4.68
CA VAL A 341 -6.12 -3.75 5.72
C VAL A 341 -4.66 -4.09 5.43
N VAL A 342 -4.34 -4.49 4.19
CA VAL A 342 -2.96 -4.83 3.79
C VAL A 342 -2.06 -3.61 3.92
N ASN A 343 -2.47 -2.47 3.38
CA ASN A 343 -1.66 -1.24 3.42
C ASN A 343 -1.47 -0.74 4.86
N SER A 344 -2.50 -0.85 5.71
CA SER A 344 -2.43 -0.43 7.11
C SER A 344 -1.47 -1.28 7.97
N ALA A 345 -1.11 -2.48 7.51
CA ALA A 345 -0.18 -3.35 8.22
C ALA A 345 1.28 -2.93 8.03
N ASP A 346 1.59 -2.08 7.03
CA ASP A 346 2.95 -1.62 6.76
C ASP A 346 3.49 -0.67 7.84
N GLU A 347 4.68 -0.97 8.37
CA GLU A 347 5.47 -0.01 9.16
C GLU A 347 6.24 0.91 8.19
N TYR A 348 5.72 2.12 7.92
CA TYR A 348 6.46 3.13 7.17
C TYR A 348 7.56 3.74 8.05
N TYR A 349 8.83 3.67 7.60
CA TYR A 349 9.96 4.36 8.23
C TYR A 349 10.26 5.68 7.48
N PRO A 350 9.93 6.86 8.05
CA PRO A 350 10.04 8.15 7.36
C PRO A 350 11.48 8.66 7.13
N HIS A 351 12.50 7.94 7.59
CA HIS A 351 13.90 8.37 7.52
C HIS A 351 14.82 7.30 6.93
N GLY A 352 14.54 6.95 5.68
CA GLY A 352 15.43 6.19 4.81
C GLY A 352 14.83 6.16 3.42
N LYS A 353 15.44 6.88 2.48
CA LYS A 353 15.08 6.75 1.06
C LYS A 353 15.35 5.31 0.64
N ASP A 354 14.28 4.55 0.44
CA ASP A 354 14.00 3.74 -0.74
C ASP A 354 12.78 2.87 -0.42
N GLU A 355 11.73 3.03 -1.23
CA GLU A 355 10.78 2.00 -1.70
C GLU A 355 10.62 0.71 -0.86
N ASN A 356 10.35 0.79 0.44
CA ASN A 356 9.94 -0.38 1.22
C ASN A 356 8.45 -0.68 1.00
N TYR A 357 8.13 -1.17 -0.20
CA TYR A 357 6.94 -1.95 -0.52
C TYR A 357 7.01 -3.38 0.10
N GLU A 358 7.64 -3.54 1.26
CA GLU A 358 8.10 -4.84 1.75
C GLU A 358 7.03 -5.68 2.49
N ASN A 359 5.82 -5.17 2.82
CA ASN A 359 4.73 -6.04 3.31
C ASN A 359 3.54 -6.21 2.35
N ILE A 360 3.60 -5.67 1.13
CA ILE A 360 2.69 -6.15 0.09
C ILE A 360 3.21 -7.51 -0.38
N CYS A 361 2.64 -8.59 0.16
CA CYS A 361 2.96 -9.92 -0.33
C CYS A 361 2.78 -9.95 -1.85
N PHE A 362 3.90 -10.16 -2.56
CA PHE A 362 4.00 -10.13 -4.03
C PHE A 362 2.98 -11.04 -4.73
N ALA A 363 2.45 -12.04 -4.01
CA ALA A 363 1.37 -12.89 -4.52
C ALA A 363 0.05 -12.11 -4.76
N TYR A 364 -0.19 -11.01 -4.03
CA TYR A 364 -1.49 -10.33 -3.93
C TYR A 364 -1.52 -8.88 -4.44
N SER A 365 -0.37 -8.23 -4.64
CA SER A 365 -0.27 -6.85 -5.18
C SER A 365 -0.73 -6.75 -6.64
N CYS A 366 -1.30 -5.60 -6.99
CA CYS A 366 -1.41 -5.15 -8.39
C CYS A 366 -0.07 -4.57 -8.86
N ARG A 367 0.16 -4.57 -10.18
CA ARG A 367 0.94 -3.52 -10.83
C ARG A 367 0.00 -2.41 -11.23
#